data_AF-A0A927X9I9-F1
#
_entry.id   AF-A0A927X9I9-F1
#
_cell.length_a   1.000
_cell.length_b   1.000
_cell.length_c   1.000
_cell.angle_alpha   90.00
_cell.angle_beta   90.00
_cell.angle_gamma   90.00
#
_symmetry.space_group_name_H-M   'P 1'
#
loop_
_entity.id
_entity.type
_entity.pdbx_description
1 polymer ?
#
loop_
_entity_poly.entity_id
_entity_poly.type
_entity_poly.pdbx_seq_one_letter_code
_entity_poly.pdbx_strand_id
1 'polypeptide(L)'
;MKTNNRKGGYSANTANDYIDHKQAIYCLSTELEAQIKFEDGQPTGEIIAYKAWFTQKGLPPFQVKFESEVALPAYMAMVEFNNLEACEVGYNVYFRATDIKEIK
;
A
#
# COMPACT_ATOMS: atom_id res chain seq x y z
N MET A 1 1.98 2.69 -19.58
CA MET A 1 0.53 2.86 -19.33
C MET A 1 0.27 4.37 -19.33
N LYS A 2 -0.65 4.88 -20.18
CA LYS A 2 -0.93 6.32 -20.28
C LYS A 2 -1.93 6.70 -19.19
N THR A 3 -1.61 7.69 -18.35
CA THR A 3 -2.50 8.19 -17.30
C THR A 3 -3.49 9.19 -17.91
N ASN A 4 -4.79 8.92 -17.75
CA ASN A 4 -5.85 9.89 -17.99
C ASN A 4 -5.97 10.75 -16.73
N ASN A 5 -6.05 12.08 -16.87
CA ASN A 5 -6.26 13.04 -15.78
C ASN A 5 -7.39 12.62 -14.81
N ARG A 6 -7.07 11.82 -13.79
CA ARG A 6 -8.01 11.32 -12.78
C ARG A 6 -7.87 12.10 -11.48
N LYS A 7 -9.01 12.27 -10.82
CA LYS A 7 -9.28 13.08 -9.62
C LYS A 7 -8.15 12.97 -8.59
N GLY A 8 -7.64 14.10 -8.12
CA GLY A 8 -6.54 14.15 -7.16
C GLY A 8 -6.94 13.54 -5.81
N GLY A 9 -6.04 12.74 -5.24
CA GLY A 9 -6.19 12.13 -3.91
C GLY A 9 -6.33 10.61 -3.96
N TYR A 10 -6.36 10.01 -2.77
CA TYR A 10 -6.60 8.58 -2.60
C TYR A 10 -8.08 8.26 -2.81
N SER A 11 -8.37 7.18 -3.52
CA SER A 11 -9.71 6.63 -3.62
C SER A 11 -9.71 5.12 -3.81
N ALA A 12 -10.77 4.46 -3.34
CA ALA A 12 -11.00 3.04 -3.59
C ALA A 12 -11.17 2.74 -5.09
N ASN A 13 -11.80 3.64 -5.85
CA ASN A 13 -11.98 3.47 -7.29
C ASN A 13 -10.64 3.38 -8.03
N THR A 14 -9.68 4.23 -7.67
CA THR A 14 -8.34 4.16 -8.25
C THR A 14 -7.66 2.85 -7.89
N ALA A 15 -7.78 2.35 -6.65
CA ALA A 15 -7.21 1.04 -6.29
C ALA A 15 -7.80 -0.09 -7.13
N ASN A 16 -9.11 -0.06 -7.35
CA ASN A 16 -9.84 -1.05 -8.15
C ASN A 16 -9.44 -1.07 -9.63
N ASP A 17 -8.87 0.01 -10.16
CA ASP A 17 -8.34 0.04 -11.53
C ASP A 17 -7.03 -0.75 -11.68
N TYR A 18 -6.33 -1.03 -10.57
CA TYR A 18 -5.02 -1.71 -10.56
C TYR A 18 -5.06 -3.12 -9.95
N ILE A 19 -5.92 -3.36 -8.96
CA ILE A 19 -6.01 -4.64 -8.25
C ILE A 19 -7.05 -5.54 -8.89
N ASP A 20 -6.65 -6.78 -9.20
CA ASP A 20 -7.60 -7.82 -9.63
C ASP A 20 -8.20 -8.52 -8.40
N HIS A 21 -9.42 -8.17 -8.01
CA HIS A 21 -10.11 -8.76 -6.86
C HIS A 21 -10.38 -10.27 -6.97
N LYS A 22 -10.15 -10.88 -8.14
CA LYS A 22 -10.25 -12.34 -8.32
C LYS A 22 -8.93 -13.05 -8.03
N GLN A 23 -7.85 -12.32 -7.80
CA GLN A 23 -6.53 -12.87 -7.54
C GLN A 23 -6.06 -12.56 -6.13
N ALA A 24 -5.47 -13.57 -5.49
CA ALA A 24 -4.89 -13.45 -4.17
C ALA A 24 -3.75 -12.42 -4.14
N ILE A 25 -3.67 -11.70 -3.01
CA ILE A 25 -2.54 -10.85 -2.66
C ILE A 25 -1.78 -11.56 -1.54
N TYR A 26 -0.45 -11.54 -1.62
CA TYR A 26 0.43 -12.18 -0.64
C TYR A 26 1.34 -11.16 0.03
N CYS A 27 1.55 -11.33 1.33
CA CYS A 27 2.50 -10.53 2.11
C CYS A 27 3.94 -10.92 1.78
N LEU A 28 4.80 -9.94 1.49
CA LEU A 28 6.24 -10.16 1.26
C LEU A 28 7.12 -9.61 2.39
N SER A 29 6.62 -8.66 3.17
CA SER A 29 7.35 -8.09 4.30
C SER A 29 7.26 -8.97 5.55
N THR A 30 8.37 -9.11 6.27
CA THR A 30 8.40 -9.68 7.63
C THR A 30 8.42 -8.62 8.73
N GLU A 31 8.64 -7.37 8.34
CA GLU A 31 8.68 -6.20 9.22
C GLU A 31 8.11 -4.97 8.49
N LEU A 32 7.59 -4.02 9.26
CA LEU A 32 7.10 -2.74 8.74
C LEU A 32 8.26 -1.76 8.55
N GLU A 33 8.31 -1.12 7.39
CA GLU A 33 9.23 -0.01 7.13
C GLU A 33 8.60 1.29 7.65
N ALA A 34 9.17 1.86 8.71
CA ALA A 34 8.73 3.14 9.26
C ALA A 34 9.07 4.30 8.32
N GLN A 35 8.09 5.14 8.02
CA GLN A 35 8.28 6.38 7.28
C GLN A 35 8.41 7.55 8.27
N ILE A 36 9.58 8.15 8.28
CA ILE A 36 9.90 9.31 9.11
C ILE A 36 9.43 10.60 8.42
N LYS A 37 8.92 11.55 9.21
CA LYS A 37 8.57 12.88 8.76
C LYS A 37 9.83 13.73 8.55
N PHE A 38 9.84 14.45 7.44
CA PHE A 38 10.90 15.40 7.13
C PHE A 38 10.35 16.82 7.22
N GLU A 39 11.11 17.69 7.88
CA GLU A 39 10.87 19.14 7.94
C GLU A 39 12.16 19.84 7.49
N ASP A 40 12.05 20.81 6.58
CA ASP A 40 13.18 21.53 6.00
C ASP A 40 14.33 20.64 5.47
N GLY A 41 13.95 19.47 4.93
CA GLY A 41 14.89 18.49 4.37
C GLY A 41 15.62 17.62 5.40
N GLN A 42 15.32 17.75 6.69
CA GLN A 42 15.90 16.93 7.76
C GLN A 42 14.86 15.97 8.37
N PRO A 43 15.25 14.75 8.75
CA PRO A 43 14.35 13.83 9.45
C PRO A 43 14.10 14.33 10.88
N THR A 44 12.83 14.39 11.27
CA THR A 44 12.41 14.83 12.61
C THR A 44 12.49 13.72 13.66
N GLY A 45 12.60 12.45 13.22
CA GLY A 45 12.45 11.27 14.08
C GLY A 45 10.99 10.88 14.35
N GLU A 46 10.01 11.71 13.98
CA GLU A 46 8.59 11.38 14.09
C GLU A 46 8.19 10.35 13.02
N ILE A 47 7.69 9.19 13.44
CA ILE A 47 7.11 8.19 12.52
C ILE A 47 5.70 8.64 12.16
N ILE A 48 5.44 8.80 10.87
CA ILE A 48 4.13 9.27 10.35
C ILE A 48 3.38 8.21 9.56
N ALA A 49 4.02 7.08 9.26
CA ALA A 49 3.39 5.95 8.60
C ALA A 49 4.30 4.72 8.64
N TYR A 50 3.73 3.60 8.25
CA TYR A 50 4.41 2.32 8.07
C TYR A 50 4.14 1.79 6.67
N LYS A 51 5.07 1.05 6.09
CA LYS A 51 4.91 0.42 4.78
C LYS A 51 5.27 -1.04 4.83
N ALA A 52 4.60 -1.82 4.00
CA ALA A 52 4.96 -3.22 3.73
C ALA A 52 4.80 -3.53 2.25
N TRP A 53 5.54 -4.55 1.80
CA TRP A 53 5.52 -5.05 0.44
C TRP A 53 4.56 -6.22 0.29
N PHE A 54 3.85 -6.21 -0.83
CA PHE A 54 2.88 -7.23 -1.21
C PHE A 54 3.03 -7.57 -2.69
N THR A 55 2.47 -8.71 -3.10
CA THR A 55 2.45 -9.13 -4.50
C THR A 55 1.12 -9.71 -4.90
N GLN A 56 0.76 -9.52 -6.16
CA GLN A 56 -0.37 -10.14 -6.83
C GLN A 56 0.11 -10.62 -8.19
N LYS A 57 -0.34 -11.81 -8.61
CA LYS A 57 0.00 -12.33 -9.93
C LYS A 57 -0.44 -11.34 -11.02
N GLY A 58 0.45 -11.05 -11.96
CA GLY A 58 0.22 -10.10 -13.04
C GLY A 58 0.55 -8.64 -12.70
N LEU A 59 0.93 -8.34 -11.45
CA LEU A 59 1.44 -7.04 -11.03
C LEU A 59 2.89 -7.14 -10.56
N PRO A 60 3.70 -6.08 -10.74
CA PRO A 60 4.95 -5.96 -9.98
C PRO A 60 4.63 -5.88 -8.48
N PRO A 61 5.55 -6.29 -7.59
CA PRO A 61 5.41 -6.05 -6.16
C PRO A 61 5.13 -4.57 -5.87
N PHE A 62 4.27 -4.32 -4.90
CA PHE A 62 3.82 -2.97 -4.57
C PHE A 62 3.82 -2.76 -3.05
N GLN A 63 3.99 -1.50 -2.65
CA GLN A 63 3.92 -1.11 -1.24
C GLN A 63 2.51 -0.64 -0.90
N VAL A 64 2.06 -1.00 0.31
CA VAL A 64 0.88 -0.41 0.93
C VAL A 64 1.31 0.37 2.17
N LYS A 65 0.89 1.63 2.25
CA LYS A 65 1.11 2.53 3.39
C LYS A 65 -0.03 2.38 4.41
N PHE A 66 0.33 2.35 5.69
CA PHE A 66 -0.57 2.41 6.83
C PHE A 66 -0.24 3.65 7.67
N GLU A 67 -1.25 4.36 8.15
CA GLU A 67 -1.06 5.54 9.02
C GLU A 67 -0.75 5.16 10.47
N SER A 68 -0.98 3.90 10.84
CA SER A 68 -0.66 3.33 12.15
C SER A 68 0.01 1.97 11.97
N GLU A 69 0.67 1.49 13.01
CA GLU A 69 1.29 0.18 13.01
C GLU A 69 0.21 -0.91 12.88
N VAL A 70 0.49 -1.95 12.10
CA VAL A 70 -0.41 -3.08 11.83
C VAL A 70 0.31 -4.39 12.08
N ALA A 71 -0.42 -5.44 12.47
CA ALA A 71 0.15 -6.76 12.62
C ALA A 71 0.37 -7.38 11.23
N LEU A 72 1.64 -7.52 10.81
CA LEU A 72 1.95 -8.19 9.56
C LEU A 72 1.69 -9.70 9.66
N PRO A 73 0.95 -10.28 8.70
CA PRO A 73 0.88 -11.72 8.52
C PRO A 73 2.24 -12.34 8.20
N ALA A 74 2.31 -13.67 8.23
CA ALA A 74 3.53 -14.37 7.86
C ALA A 74 3.93 -14.11 6.38
N TYR A 75 5.21 -14.28 6.07
CA TYR A 75 5.69 -14.23 4.69
C TYR A 75 4.89 -15.22 3.82
N MET A 76 4.42 -14.74 2.66
CA MET A 76 3.55 -15.46 1.72
C MET A 76 2.16 -15.84 2.25
N ALA A 77 1.73 -15.30 3.39
CA ALA A 77 0.34 -15.40 3.81
C ALA A 77 -0.56 -14.62 2.85
N MET A 78 -1.74 -15.16 2.56
CA MET A 78 -2.74 -14.49 1.75
C MET A 78 -3.42 -13.40 2.59
N VAL A 79 -3.64 -12.23 2.00
CA VAL A 79 -4.15 -11.06 2.74
C VAL A 79 -5.30 -10.36 2.04
N GLU A 80 -6.12 -9.70 2.84
CA GLU A 80 -7.07 -8.68 2.41
C GLU A 80 -6.79 -7.37 3.16
N PHE A 81 -6.96 -6.25 2.46
CA PHE A 81 -6.80 -4.91 3.03
C PHE A 81 -8.15 -4.33 3.44
N ASN A 82 -8.18 -3.67 4.59
CA ASN A 82 -9.32 -2.85 4.98
C ASN A 82 -9.16 -1.46 4.35
N ASN A 83 -10.20 -1.01 3.63
CA ASN A 83 -10.25 0.29 2.97
C ASN A 83 -9.03 0.57 2.07
N LEU A 84 -8.72 -0.35 1.17
CA LEU A 84 -7.65 -0.14 0.19
C LEU A 84 -8.01 1.02 -0.75
N GLU A 85 -7.11 1.99 -0.82
CA GLU A 85 -7.21 3.13 -1.70
C GLU A 85 -5.90 3.31 -2.47
N ALA A 86 -5.98 3.95 -3.62
CA ALA A 86 -4.81 4.34 -4.37
C ALA A 86 -4.90 5.78 -4.86
N CYS A 87 -3.75 6.39 -5.11
CA CYS A 87 -3.66 7.62 -5.86
C CYS A 87 -2.59 7.50 -6.95
N GLU A 88 -2.78 8.26 -8.03
CA GLU A 88 -1.81 8.39 -9.10
C GLU A 88 -1.05 9.70 -8.89
N VAL A 89 0.27 9.63 -8.71
CA VAL A 89 1.14 10.82 -8.61
C VAL A 89 2.27 10.67 -9.63
N GLY A 90 2.23 11.53 -10.66
CA GLY A 90 3.07 11.37 -11.83
C GLY A 90 2.72 10.10 -12.60
N TYR A 91 3.71 9.23 -12.83
CA TYR A 91 3.54 7.93 -13.48
C TYR A 91 3.53 6.74 -12.51
N ASN A 92 3.44 7.03 -11.20
CA ASN A 92 3.44 6.03 -10.14
C ASN A 92 2.07 5.91 -9.49
N VAL A 93 1.79 4.71 -8.97
CA VAL A 93 0.60 4.41 -8.18
C VAL A 93 1.02 4.16 -6.75
N TYR A 94 0.35 4.80 -5.80
CA TYR A 94 0.61 4.65 -4.38
C TYR A 94 -0.62 4.09 -3.71
N PHE A 95 -0.45 3.03 -2.93
CA PHE A 95 -1.54 2.39 -2.19
C PHE A 95 -1.47 2.76 -0.71
N ARG A 96 -2.64 2.91 -0.11
CA ARG A 96 -2.80 2.97 1.35
C ARG A 96 -3.98 2.12 1.79
N ALA A 97 -3.91 1.63 3.02
CA ALA A 97 -5.00 0.91 3.65
C ALA A 97 -5.06 1.29 5.13
N THR A 98 -6.22 1.09 5.76
CA THR A 98 -6.36 1.34 7.20
C THR A 98 -5.87 0.18 8.04
N ASP A 99 -5.94 -1.05 7.51
CA ASP A 99 -5.51 -2.27 8.21
C ASP A 99 -5.35 -3.45 7.23
N ILE A 100 -4.84 -4.58 7.70
CA ILE A 100 -4.65 -5.84 6.97
C ILE A 100 -5.14 -7.03 7.80
N LYS A 101 -5.65 -8.05 7.10
CA LYS A 101 -5.97 -9.34 7.71
C LYS A 101 -5.41 -10.47 6.87
N GLU A 102 -4.92 -11.50 7.55
CA GLU A 102 -4.62 -12.78 6.93
C GLU A 102 -5.94 -13.51 6.60
N ILE A 103 -5.99 -14.13 5.43
CA ILE A 103 -7.11 -14.99 5.00
C ILE A 103 -6.59 -16.39 4.66
N LYS A 104 -7.43 -17.40 4.90
CA LYS A 104 -7.12 -18.82 4.73
C LYS A 104 -7.81 -19.42 3.52
#